data_AF-A0A947F0Q9-F1
#
_entry.id   AF-A0A947F0Q9-F1
#
_cell.length_a   1.000
_cell.length_b   1.000
_cell.length_c   1.000
_cell.angle_alpha   90.00
_cell.angle_beta   90.00
_cell.angle_gamma   90.00
#
_symmetry.space_group_name_H-M   'P 1'
#
loop_
_entity.id
_entity.type
_entity.pdbx_description
1 polymer ?
#
loop_
_entity_poly.entity_id
_entity_poly.type
_entity_poly.pdbx_seq_one_letter_code
_entity_poly.pdbx_strand_id
1 'polypeptide(L)' 'MLIDAHTHVFPPAMQQNRGGLVSRDPGFRCIYQNEKAKMVQVDEIVTMLDRENIDRAVIFGFPWQDLELCKRGNDYVLES' A
#
# COMPACT_ATOMS: atom_id res chain seq x y z
N MET A 1 10.40 9.39 -20.00
CA MET A 1 9.50 8.50 -19.28
C MET A 1 10.24 7.92 -18.09
N LEU A 2 9.99 8.48 -16.91
CA LEU A 2 10.48 8.05 -15.60
C LEU A 2 9.40 7.18 -14.95
N ILE A 3 9.79 5.99 -14.48
CA ILE A 3 8.88 5.02 -13.88
C ILE A 3 9.37 4.68 -12.48
N ASP A 4 8.50 4.84 -11.47
CA ASP A 4 8.68 4.20 -10.17
C ASP A 4 8.24 2.73 -10.28
N ALA A 5 9.18 1.80 -10.17
CA ALA A 5 8.89 0.38 -10.36
C ALA A 5 8.46 -0.34 -9.07
N HIS A 6 8.41 0.35 -7.92
CA HIS A 6 8.09 -0.29 -6.64
C HIS A 6 7.34 0.64 -5.69
N THR A 7 6.01 0.65 -5.78
CA THR A 7 5.15 1.41 -4.85
C THR A 7 4.10 0.51 -4.19
N HIS A 8 3.96 0.58 -2.86
CA HIS A 8 2.91 -0.15 -2.16
C HIS A 8 1.68 0.73 -1.92
N VAL A 9 0.49 0.18 -2.15
CA VAL A 9 -0.80 0.85 -1.94
C VAL A 9 -1.68 0.04 -0.99
N PHE A 10 -2.54 0.72 -0.23
CA PHE A 10 -3.44 0.10 0.75
C PHE A 10 -4.89 0.53 0.54
N PRO A 11 -5.86 -0.40 0.61
CA PRO A 11 -7.28 -0.06 0.65
C PRO A 11 -7.60 0.84 1.85
N PRO A 12 -8.58 1.77 1.74
CA PRO A 12 -8.98 2.66 2.85
C PRO A 12 -9.30 1.90 4.14
N ALA A 13 -9.99 0.77 4.03
CA ALA A 13 -10.36 -0.08 5.17
C ALA A 13 -9.14 -0.68 5.89
N MET A 14 -8.01 -0.88 5.21
CA MET A 14 -6.77 -1.34 5.85
C MET A 14 -6.08 -0.20 6.59
N GLN A 15 -6.08 1.01 6.04
CA GLN A 15 -5.54 2.20 6.71
C GLN A 15 -6.26 2.48 8.04
N GLN A 16 -7.59 2.39 8.03
CA GLN A 16 -8.43 2.57 9.21
C GLN A 16 -8.21 1.50 10.29
N ASN A 17 -7.68 0.33 9.92
CA ASN A 17 -7.44 -0.79 10.83
C ASN A 17 -5.94 -1.16 10.96
N ARG A 18 -5.05 -0.16 10.96
CA ARG A 18 -3.61 -0.38 11.12
C ARG A 18 -3.30 -1.24 12.35
N GLY A 19 -3.89 -0.94 13.51
CA GLY A 19 -3.62 -1.65 14.77
C GLY A 19 -3.98 -3.15 14.71
N GLY A 20 -5.10 -3.49 14.07
CA GLY A 20 -5.51 -4.88 13.86
C GLY A 20 -4.54 -5.61 12.93
N LEU A 21 -4.08 -4.95 11.86
CA LEU A 21 -3.12 -5.52 10.91
C LEU A 21 -1.73 -5.72 11.53
N VAL A 22 -1.25 -4.76 12.33
CA VAL A 22 0.00 -4.87 13.12
C VAL A 22 -0.06 -6.04 14.08
N SER A 23 -1.24 -6.32 14.66
CA SER A 23 -1.42 -7.47 15.54
C SER A 23 -1.41 -8.81 14.79
N ARG A 24 -1.86 -8.82 13.52
CA ARG A 24 -2.13 -10.03 12.73
C ARG A 24 -0.96 -10.52 11.87
N ASP A 25 -0.09 -9.64 11.39
CA ASP A 25 1.02 -10.02 10.50
C ASP A 25 2.38 -9.47 11.00
N PRO A 26 3.38 -10.34 11.24
CA PRO A 26 4.68 -9.91 11.77
C PRO A 26 5.52 -9.11 10.75
N GLY A 27 5.37 -9.39 9.44
CA GLY A 27 6.03 -8.63 8.38
C GLY A 27 5.47 -7.22 8.29
N PHE A 28 4.14 -7.10 8.35
CA PHE A 28 3.48 -5.79 8.41
C PHE A 28 3.86 -5.03 9.68
N ARG A 29 3.86 -5.70 10.84
CA ARG A 29 4.30 -5.11 12.12
C ARG A 29 5.69 -4.49 12.03
N CYS A 30 6.64 -5.18 11.40
CA CYS A 30 8.02 -4.72 11.31
C CYS A 30 8.13 -3.29 10.73
N ILE A 31 7.28 -2.96 9.76
CA ILE A 31 7.28 -1.67 9.05
C ILE A 31 6.27 -0.70 9.68
N TYR A 32 5.04 -1.15 9.88
CA TYR A 32 3.88 -0.29 10.15
C TYR A 32 3.49 -0.19 11.63
N GLN A 33 4.22 -0.83 12.56
CA GLN A 33 4.11 -0.50 13.98
C GLN A 33 4.58 0.94 14.28
N ASN A 34 5.46 1.48 13.42
CA ASN A 34 5.82 2.88 13.45
C ASN A 34 4.71 3.70 12.76
N GLU A 35 3.99 4.50 13.53
CA GLU A 35 2.89 5.32 13.00
C GLU A 35 3.31 6.35 11.95
N LYS A 36 4.60 6.69 11.89
CA LYS A 36 5.16 7.56 10.84
C LYS A 36 5.25 6.85 9.48
N ALA A 37 5.21 5.52 9.43
CA ALA A 37 5.17 4.76 8.19
C ALA A 37 3.81 4.96 7.51
N LYS A 38 3.83 5.69 6.39
CA LYS A 38 2.61 6.03 5.65
C LYS A 38 2.04 4.80 4.97
N MET A 39 0.74 4.62 5.11
CA MET A 39 -0.07 3.79 4.23
C MET A 39 -0.80 4.76 3.31
N VAL A 40 -0.73 4.55 2.00
CA VAL A 40 -1.27 5.50 1.00
C VAL A 40 -2.27 4.82 0.07
N GLN A 41 -3.21 5.61 -0.44
CA GLN A 41 -4.18 5.22 -1.46
C GLN A 41 -3.70 5.66 -2.85
N VAL A 42 -4.37 5.19 -3.90
CA VAL A 42 -4.00 5.48 -5.31
C VAL A 42 -3.96 6.98 -5.61
N ASP A 43 -4.95 7.75 -5.17
CA ASP A 43 -5.01 9.19 -5.42
C ASP A 43 -3.82 9.95 -4.80
N GLU A 44 -3.34 9.49 -3.65
CA GLU A 44 -2.15 10.04 -3.00
C GLU A 44 -0.87 9.71 -3.78
N ILE A 45 -0.82 8.52 -4.41
CA ILE A 45 0.27 8.15 -5.32
C ILE A 45 0.23 9.04 -6.56
N VAL A 46 -0.93 9.21 -7.21
CA VAL A 46 -1.06 10.07 -8.41
C VAL A 46 -0.63 11.51 -8.10
N THR A 47 -1.09 12.07 -6.98
CA THR A 47 -0.68 13.41 -6.52
C THR A 47 0.84 13.50 -6.31
N MET A 48 1.46 12.45 -5.80
CA MET A 48 2.91 12.39 -5.63
C MET A 48 3.62 12.32 -6.99
N LEU A 49 3.15 11.49 -7.92
CA LEU A 49 3.72 11.38 -9.26
C LEU A 49 3.71 12.73 -9.99
N ASP A 50 2.60 13.45 -9.94
CA ASP A 50 2.47 14.80 -10.51
C ASP A 50 3.45 15.79 -9.87
N ARG A 51 3.57 15.76 -8.54
CA ARG A 51 4.47 16.66 -7.80
C ARG A 51 5.95 16.41 -8.12
N GLU A 52 6.33 15.14 -8.25
CA GLU A 52 7.72 14.73 -8.46
C GLU A 52 8.08 14.61 -9.95
N ASN A 53 7.15 14.86 -10.87
CA ASN A 53 7.31 14.68 -12.32
C ASN A 53 7.71 13.24 -12.70
N ILE A 54 7.09 12.24 -12.07
CA ILE A 54 7.24 10.82 -12.42
C ILE A 54 6.07 10.43 -13.34
N ASP A 55 6.36 9.83 -14.49
CA ASP A 55 5.34 9.56 -15.50
C ASP A 55 4.39 8.42 -15.11
N ARG A 56 4.90 7.37 -14.45
CA ARG A 56 4.13 6.16 -14.08
C ARG A 56 4.68 5.48 -12.83
N ALA A 57 3.83 4.71 -12.15
CA ALA A 57 4.23 3.81 -11.09
C ALA A 57 3.72 2.38 -11.33
N VAL A 58 4.47 1.39 -10.86
CA VAL A 58 4.01 0.01 -10.69
C VAL A 58 3.60 -0.18 -9.23
N ILE A 59 2.32 -0.45 -9.00
CA ILE A 59 1.74 -0.57 -7.66
C ILE A 59 1.53 -2.02 -7.23
N PHE A 60 1.65 -2.27 -5.93
CA PHE A 60 1.49 -3.58 -5.31
C PHE A 60 0.66 -3.48 -4.03
N GLY A 61 -0.05 -4.58 -3.70
CA GLY A 61 -0.50 -4.81 -2.33
C GLY A 61 0.68 -5.10 -1.40
N PHE A 62 0.40 -5.47 -0.16
CA PHE A 62 1.43 -5.89 0.78
C PHE A 62 1.61 -7.42 0.75
N PRO A 63 2.84 -7.96 0.93
CA PRO A 63 3.10 -9.40 0.94
C PRO A 63 2.64 -10.03 2.26
N TRP A 64 1.33 -10.11 2.47
CA TRP A 64 0.74 -10.71 3.67
C TRP A 64 1.01 -12.22 3.73
N GLN A 65 1.10 -12.75 4.96
CA GLN A 65 1.04 -14.20 5.17
C GLN A 65 -0.39 -14.75 5.04
N ASP A 66 -1.38 -13.87 5.23
CA ASP A 66 -2.80 -14.21 5.20
C ASP A 66 -3.37 -14.07 3.79
N LEU A 67 -3.90 -15.17 3.25
CA LEU A 67 -4.40 -15.22 1.87
C LEU A 67 -5.61 -14.32 1.62
N GLU A 68 -6.47 -14.09 2.62
CA GLU A 68 -7.61 -13.18 2.46
C GLU A 68 -7.13 -11.72 2.42
N LEU A 69 -6.08 -11.37 3.15
CA LEU A 69 -5.45 -10.05 3.04
C LEU A 69 -4.73 -9.88 1.71
N CYS A 70 -4.05 -10.91 1.21
CA CYS A 70 -3.46 -10.92 -0.13
C CYS A 70 -4.54 -10.67 -1.20
N LYS A 71 -5.64 -11.43 -1.15
CA LYS A 71 -6.76 -11.29 -2.10
C LYS A 71 -7.32 -9.87 -2.09
N ARG A 72 -7.63 -9.34 -0.90
CA ARG A 72 -8.13 -7.96 -0.76
C ARG A 72 -7.17 -6.89 -1.28
N GLY A 73 -5.86 -7.09 -1.08
CA GLY A 73 -4.84 -6.20 -1.63
C GLY A 73 -4.78 -6.27 -3.16
N ASN A 74 -4.85 -7.48 -3.72
CA ASN A 74 -4.82 -7.70 -5.16
C ASN A 74 -6.09 -7.17 -5.85
N ASP A 75 -7.26 -7.37 -5.26
CA ASP A 75 -8.54 -6.86 -5.78
C ASP A 75 -8.49 -5.33 -5.85
N TYR A 76 -8.00 -4.67 -4.80
CA TYR A 76 -7.84 -3.23 -4.80
C TYR A 76 -6.84 -2.75 -5.87
N VAL A 77 -5.71 -3.43 -6.05
CA VAL A 77 -4.75 -3.11 -7.12
C VAL A 77 -5.38 -3.25 -8.51
N LEU A 78 -6.26 -4.22 -8.73
CA LEU A 78 -6.96 -4.40 -10.01
C LEU A 78 -8.02 -3.33 -10.28
N GLU A 79 -8.65 -2.80 -9.23
CA GLU A 79 -9.66 -1.74 -9.31
C GLU A 79 -9.07 -0.32 -9.36
N SER A 80 -7.76 -0.20 -9.11
CA SER A 80 -7.00 1.06 -9.02
C SER A 80 -6.70 1.70 -10.37
#